data_AF-A0AA87SXN6-F1
#
_entry.id   AF-A0AA87SXN6-F1
#
_cell.length_a   1.000
_cell.length_b   1.000
_cell.length_c   1.000
_cell.angle_alpha   90.00
_cell.angle_beta   90.00
_cell.angle_gamma   90.00
#
_symmetry.space_group_name_H-M   'P 1'
#
loop_
_entity.id
_entity.type
_entity.pdbx_description
1 polymer ?
#
loop_
_entity_poly.entity_id
_entity_poly.type
_entity_poly.pdbx_seq_one_letter_code
_entity_poly.pdbx_strand_id
1 'polypeptide(L)'
;MLPEFVFTEFKVFLFCQTMIRRFLIVFLLLLSFLTVLYYVSSYQQELQAEGLDKYLESQAKEIVDKMSPEELTGQVIHVTIPGKTLDETAKKEIEEILPGGIILFGTNLGSKEEISTLNLELQKKSMESSKLPLLISIDQEGGRVLRVKDGVTQFPGAMALGQTKNADYAYKVGFVTSYQLRKLGFNFVFAPDLDINNNPDNPVINTRSMGSTPETVSISGIGYEKGARIGGAIPTIKHFPGHGDTNVDSHLGLPKIDKTLEELEKMELIPFQESIRQGAEVVMSAHIVYPKLDPDFPATLSSKILTGILREKMGFKGVIITDAMEMNAIDVHYKDRDPGVLAILAGADILLMTSWGKTTLNMKNQVLTAYKKGIFQKGERDLLKEAVYRQILLKLKHGIVYEFSSKKSESKEKLSELEQKEIAFFQDQIVEREKNFLEIFSPTLNSEVSKASIVAFPSSFNPITVKTEETIFAVRGKEFETLLAEKNIQNANPGKISSLVKNNKFKRIVVTTFSQLELDLAAGLAKRYPKTEIVDLHYGTPFLKLNTLPNLKILFSFSPTLESKKALLYSVLERTSPIPVVDLILKSSNEKTISQQP
;
A
#
# COMPACT_ATOMS: atom_id res chain seq x y z
N MET A 1 79.03 13.47 -33.13
CA MET A 1 77.76 13.98 -33.69
C MET A 1 76.58 13.25 -33.06
N LEU A 2 76.49 13.31 -31.71
CA LEU A 2 75.46 12.66 -30.89
C LEU A 2 74.95 13.51 -29.68
N PRO A 3 74.95 14.87 -29.68
CA PRO A 3 74.21 15.61 -28.64
C PRO A 3 72.78 15.97 -29.04
N GLU A 4 72.44 16.10 -30.33
CA GLU A 4 71.14 16.72 -30.69
C GLU A 4 69.93 15.80 -30.48
N PHE A 5 70.06 14.48 -30.68
CA PHE A 5 68.91 13.55 -30.67
C PHE A 5 68.31 13.33 -29.26
N VAL A 6 69.15 13.26 -28.21
CA VAL A 6 68.73 13.03 -26.82
C VAL A 6 68.04 14.26 -26.22
N PHE A 7 68.46 15.47 -26.63
CA PHE A 7 67.82 16.71 -26.19
C PHE A 7 66.42 16.90 -26.78
N THR A 8 66.13 16.35 -27.95
CA THR A 8 64.81 16.44 -28.59
C THR A 8 63.78 15.55 -27.88
N GLU A 9 64.12 14.31 -27.56
CA GLU A 9 63.21 13.39 -26.86
C GLU A 9 62.88 13.84 -25.43
N PHE A 10 63.86 14.37 -24.69
CA PHE A 10 63.62 14.92 -23.36
C PHE A 10 62.70 16.15 -23.39
N LYS A 11 62.85 17.02 -24.41
CA LYS A 11 61.95 18.17 -24.61
C LYS A 11 60.53 17.76 -24.97
N VAL A 12 60.37 16.72 -25.79
CA VAL A 12 59.05 16.15 -26.14
C VAL A 12 58.39 15.55 -24.89
N PHE A 13 59.13 14.81 -24.07
CA PHE A 13 58.62 14.27 -22.81
C PHE A 13 58.16 15.36 -21.83
N LEU A 14 58.97 16.41 -21.63
CA LEU A 14 58.61 17.56 -20.79
C LEU A 14 57.39 18.31 -21.34
N PHE A 15 57.30 18.45 -22.67
CA PHE A 15 56.17 19.06 -23.35
C PHE A 15 54.88 18.26 -23.15
N CYS A 16 54.92 16.93 -23.34
CA CYS A 16 53.80 16.03 -23.09
C CYS A 16 53.37 16.06 -21.61
N GLN A 17 54.31 16.04 -20.66
CA GLN A 17 54.00 16.13 -19.24
C GLN A 17 53.34 17.48 -18.87
N THR A 18 53.80 18.57 -19.49
CA THR A 18 53.21 19.90 -19.31
C THR A 18 51.81 19.98 -19.93
N MET A 19 51.61 19.38 -21.10
CA MET A 19 50.29 19.27 -21.75
C MET A 19 49.30 18.46 -20.91
N ILE A 20 49.71 17.30 -20.40
CA ILE A 20 48.88 16.45 -19.54
C ILE A 20 48.50 17.20 -18.26
N ARG A 21 49.45 17.89 -17.60
CA ARG A 21 49.16 18.71 -16.42
C ARG A 21 48.17 19.82 -16.72
N ARG A 22 48.33 20.53 -17.84
CA ARG A 22 47.40 21.59 -18.27
C ARG A 22 46.01 21.03 -18.56
N PHE A 23 45.93 19.90 -19.26
CA PHE A 23 44.67 19.21 -19.52
C PHE A 23 43.98 18.79 -18.22
N LEU A 24 44.73 18.21 -17.27
CA LEU A 24 44.20 17.76 -15.99
C LEU A 24 43.71 18.92 -15.12
N ILE A 25 44.42 20.06 -15.13
CA ILE A 25 43.98 21.30 -14.46
C ILE A 25 42.69 21.82 -15.11
N VAL A 26 42.63 21.90 -16.43
CA VAL A 26 41.41 22.35 -17.15
C VAL A 26 40.25 21.40 -16.89
N PHE A 27 40.47 20.09 -16.90
CA PHE A 27 39.45 19.08 -16.60
C PHE A 27 38.93 19.22 -15.17
N LEU A 28 39.82 19.40 -14.19
CA LEU A 28 39.42 19.60 -12.79
C LEU A 28 38.67 20.93 -12.59
N LEU A 29 39.08 22.00 -13.27
CA LEU A 29 38.36 23.28 -13.25
C LEU A 29 36.97 23.15 -13.90
N LEU A 30 36.85 22.42 -15.00
CA LEU A 30 35.58 22.18 -15.67
C LEU A 30 34.65 21.30 -14.83
N LEU A 31 35.18 20.26 -14.18
CA LEU A 31 34.44 19.41 -13.24
C LEU A 31 33.99 20.21 -12.01
N SER A 32 34.86 21.06 -11.46
CA SER A 32 34.52 21.99 -10.37
C SER A 32 33.45 22.99 -10.79
N PHE A 33 33.49 23.50 -12.02
CA PHE A 33 32.50 24.42 -12.53
C PHE A 33 31.14 23.74 -12.73
N LEU A 34 31.12 22.53 -13.30
CA LEU A 34 29.89 21.74 -13.48
C LEU A 34 29.26 21.34 -12.14
N THR A 35 30.06 20.99 -11.15
CA THR A 35 29.55 20.69 -9.79
C THR A 35 28.98 21.95 -9.13
N VAL A 36 29.64 23.10 -9.24
CA VAL A 36 29.08 24.38 -8.74
C VAL A 36 27.77 24.73 -9.45
N LEU A 37 27.69 24.58 -10.78
CA LEU A 37 26.45 24.80 -11.52
C LEU A 37 25.32 23.87 -11.06
N TYR A 38 25.63 22.59 -10.82
CA TYR A 38 24.67 21.62 -10.27
C TYR A 38 24.16 22.05 -8.89
N TYR A 39 25.05 22.45 -7.97
CA TYR A 39 24.66 22.93 -6.64
C TYR A 39 23.84 24.22 -6.68
N VAL A 40 24.22 25.19 -7.52
CA VAL A 40 23.46 26.45 -7.69
C VAL A 40 22.06 26.15 -8.25
N SER A 41 21.96 25.26 -9.24
CA SER A 41 20.67 24.82 -9.80
C SER A 41 19.81 24.11 -8.76
N SER A 42 20.39 23.22 -7.96
CA SER A 42 19.69 22.50 -6.89
C SER A 42 19.19 23.45 -5.80
N TYR A 43 20.02 24.41 -5.38
CA TYR A 43 19.67 25.42 -4.38
C TYR A 43 18.55 26.36 -4.87
N GLN A 44 18.57 26.74 -6.16
CA GLN A 44 17.48 27.51 -6.75
C GLN A 44 16.17 26.72 -6.80
N GLN A 45 16.21 25.44 -7.13
CA GLN A 45 15.02 24.57 -7.09
C GLN A 45 14.46 24.44 -5.66
N GLU A 46 15.33 24.29 -4.67
CA GLU A 46 14.94 24.20 -3.25
C GLU A 46 14.25 25.48 -2.76
N LEU A 47 14.83 26.64 -3.06
CA LEU A 47 14.20 27.94 -2.76
C LEU A 47 12.85 28.13 -3.47
N GLN A 48 12.71 27.63 -4.71
CA GLN A 48 11.45 27.69 -5.44
C GLN A 48 10.40 26.74 -4.85
N ALA A 49 10.80 25.53 -4.45
CA ALA A 49 9.93 24.57 -3.77
C ALA A 49 9.45 25.11 -2.41
N GLU A 50 10.35 25.72 -1.63
CA GLU A 50 10.01 26.36 -0.34
C GLU A 50 9.01 27.51 -0.54
N GLY A 51 9.16 28.29 -1.61
CA GLY A 51 8.21 29.34 -1.98
C GLY A 51 6.83 28.81 -2.35
N LEU A 52 6.76 27.70 -3.09
CA LEU A 52 5.49 27.04 -3.44
C LEU A 52 4.82 26.42 -2.20
N ASP A 53 5.57 25.70 -1.36
CA ASP A 53 5.03 25.10 -0.13
C ASP A 53 4.41 26.17 0.78
N LYS A 54 5.13 27.27 1.06
CA LYS A 54 4.60 28.39 1.85
C LYS A 54 3.35 29.01 1.23
N TYR A 55 3.30 29.12 -0.11
CA TYR A 55 2.13 29.61 -0.81
C TYR A 55 0.93 28.65 -0.65
N LEU A 56 1.12 27.33 -0.79
CA LEU A 56 0.05 26.34 -0.58
C LEU A 56 -0.42 26.32 0.88
N GLU A 57 0.49 26.47 1.85
CA GLU A 57 0.14 26.60 3.27
C GLU A 57 -0.70 27.85 3.54
N SER A 58 -0.35 28.98 2.94
CA SER A 58 -1.14 30.21 3.01
C SER A 58 -2.53 30.03 2.41
N GLN A 59 -2.64 29.38 1.24
CA GLN A 59 -3.92 29.09 0.59
C GLN A 59 -4.78 28.18 1.45
N ALA A 60 -4.21 27.12 2.04
CA ALA A 60 -4.92 26.23 2.95
C ALA A 60 -5.49 26.99 4.15
N LYS A 61 -4.69 27.87 4.76
CA LYS A 61 -5.14 28.70 5.88
C LYS A 61 -6.28 29.63 5.49
N GLU A 62 -6.16 30.31 4.35
CA GLU A 62 -7.19 31.23 3.86
C GLU A 62 -8.52 30.51 3.59
N ILE A 63 -8.47 29.32 2.98
CA ILE A 63 -9.65 28.48 2.75
C ILE A 63 -10.31 28.14 4.10
N VAL A 64 -9.55 27.61 5.05
CA VAL A 64 -10.08 27.21 6.37
C VAL A 64 -10.68 28.37 7.14
N ASP A 65 -10.06 29.55 7.09
CA ASP A 65 -10.54 30.73 7.81
C ASP A 65 -11.87 31.26 7.26
N LYS A 66 -12.17 30.99 5.98
CA LYS A 66 -13.42 31.38 5.31
C LYS A 66 -14.55 30.35 5.45
N MET A 67 -14.25 29.13 5.88
CA MET A 67 -15.26 28.07 6.00
C MET A 67 -16.22 28.32 7.16
N SER A 68 -17.50 28.07 6.90
CA SER A 68 -18.56 28.03 7.90
C SER A 68 -18.37 26.84 8.87
N PRO A 69 -18.98 26.87 10.07
CA PRO A 69 -18.98 25.72 10.98
C PRO A 69 -19.47 24.41 10.33
N GLU A 70 -20.47 24.51 9.45
CA GLU A 70 -21.06 23.39 8.73
C GLU A 70 -20.08 22.79 7.70
N GLU A 71 -19.32 23.63 6.99
CA GLU A 71 -18.26 23.21 6.06
C GLU A 71 -17.06 22.62 6.81
N LEU A 72 -16.60 23.25 7.91
CA LEU A 72 -15.50 22.73 8.73
C LEU A 72 -15.83 21.33 9.25
N THR A 73 -17.07 21.15 9.72
CA THR A 73 -17.54 19.87 10.24
C THR A 73 -17.70 18.82 9.13
N GLY A 74 -18.24 19.21 7.98
CA GLY A 74 -18.37 18.31 6.83
C GLY A 74 -17.01 17.85 6.31
N GLN A 75 -16.04 18.76 6.24
CA GLN A 75 -14.71 18.48 5.69
C GLN A 75 -13.93 17.45 6.51
N VAL A 76 -14.18 17.29 7.81
CA VAL A 76 -13.57 16.20 8.61
C VAL A 76 -14.28 14.85 8.50
N ILE A 77 -15.38 14.75 7.73
CA ILE A 77 -16.14 13.52 7.56
C ILE A 77 -15.96 13.02 6.12
N HIS A 78 -15.50 11.78 6.00
CA HIS A 78 -15.57 11.04 4.74
C HIS A 78 -16.75 10.08 4.79
N VAL A 79 -17.48 9.93 3.68
CA VAL A 79 -18.71 9.11 3.61
C VAL A 79 -18.61 8.05 2.51
N THR A 80 -19.60 7.16 2.41
CA THR A 80 -19.80 6.36 1.19
C THR A 80 -21.12 6.74 0.51
N ILE A 81 -21.41 6.11 -0.63
CA ILE A 81 -22.65 6.27 -1.40
C ILE A 81 -23.29 4.90 -1.69
N PRO A 82 -24.62 4.84 -1.91
CA PRO A 82 -25.32 3.56 -2.02
C PRO A 82 -25.01 2.74 -3.28
N GLY A 83 -24.72 3.39 -4.40
CA GLY A 83 -24.72 2.75 -5.72
C GLY A 83 -23.52 3.08 -6.60
N LYS A 84 -23.63 2.71 -7.88
CA LYS A 84 -22.61 2.91 -8.93
C LYS A 84 -22.75 4.24 -9.68
N THR A 85 -23.75 5.04 -9.33
CA THR A 85 -24.13 6.28 -10.02
C THR A 85 -24.41 7.37 -9.00
N LEU A 86 -24.30 8.64 -9.41
CA LEU A 86 -24.74 9.76 -8.59
C LEU A 86 -26.28 9.88 -8.62
N ASP A 87 -26.95 9.03 -7.85
CA ASP A 87 -28.40 9.10 -7.65
C ASP A 87 -28.81 10.20 -6.64
N GLU A 88 -30.12 10.40 -6.45
CA GLU A 88 -30.63 11.44 -5.53
C GLU A 88 -30.20 11.22 -4.07
N THR A 89 -29.99 9.96 -3.65
CA THR A 89 -29.51 9.68 -2.29
C THR A 89 -28.06 10.12 -2.14
N ALA A 90 -27.22 9.80 -3.12
CA ALA A 90 -25.82 10.22 -3.15
C ALA A 90 -25.67 11.75 -3.26
N LYS A 91 -26.51 12.41 -4.08
CA LYS A 91 -26.52 13.89 -4.17
C LYS A 91 -26.86 14.51 -2.82
N LYS A 92 -27.94 14.03 -2.19
CA LYS A 92 -28.39 14.51 -0.89
C LYS A 92 -27.32 14.32 0.18
N GLU A 93 -26.63 13.18 0.18
CA GLU A 93 -25.52 12.93 1.10
C GLU A 93 -24.42 13.98 0.96
N ILE A 94 -24.02 14.32 -0.26
CA ILE A 94 -22.97 15.33 -0.52
C ILE A 94 -23.45 16.73 -0.09
N GLU A 95 -24.69 17.08 -0.39
CA GLU A 95 -25.27 18.40 -0.05
C GLU A 95 -25.45 18.59 1.47
N GLU A 96 -25.95 17.56 2.16
CA GLU A 96 -26.24 17.64 3.60
C GLU A 96 -24.98 17.52 4.44
N ILE A 97 -24.03 16.66 4.04
CA ILE A 97 -22.80 16.44 4.82
C ILE A 97 -21.71 17.45 4.46
N LEU A 98 -21.59 17.86 3.19
CA LEU A 98 -20.43 18.59 2.66
C LEU A 98 -19.11 17.85 2.95
N PRO A 99 -19.01 16.55 2.57
CA PRO A 99 -17.93 15.68 3.02
C PRO A 99 -16.57 16.11 2.46
N GLY A 100 -15.51 15.84 3.22
CA GLY A 100 -14.13 16.06 2.78
C GLY A 100 -13.67 15.06 1.73
N GLY A 101 -14.31 13.89 1.69
CA GLY A 101 -13.98 12.79 0.81
C GLY A 101 -15.07 11.71 0.78
N ILE A 102 -14.92 10.78 -0.16
CA ILE A 102 -15.81 9.63 -0.33
C ILE A 102 -14.98 8.36 -0.42
N ILE A 103 -15.36 7.31 0.30
CA ILE A 103 -14.83 5.95 0.11
C ILE A 103 -15.79 5.14 -0.76
N LEU A 104 -15.25 4.48 -1.79
CA LEU A 104 -16.00 3.55 -2.63
C LEU A 104 -15.63 2.10 -2.30
N PHE A 105 -16.57 1.20 -2.53
CA PHE A 105 -16.44 -0.24 -2.36
C PHE A 105 -16.81 -0.98 -3.64
N GLY A 106 -16.58 -2.29 -3.69
CA GLY A 106 -16.90 -3.10 -4.88
C GLY A 106 -18.35 -2.98 -5.36
N THR A 107 -19.30 -2.66 -4.48
CA THR A 107 -20.71 -2.39 -4.82
C THR A 107 -20.91 -1.12 -5.64
N ASN A 108 -20.00 -0.14 -5.52
CA ASN A 108 -20.01 1.11 -6.28
C ASN A 108 -19.27 1.00 -7.61
N LEU A 109 -18.60 -0.11 -7.89
CA LEU A 109 -17.72 -0.26 -9.05
C LEU A 109 -18.39 -1.01 -10.20
N GLY A 110 -18.11 -0.54 -11.42
CA GLY A 110 -18.57 -1.09 -12.68
C GLY A 110 -17.41 -1.32 -13.65
N SER A 111 -17.63 -1.09 -14.95
CA SER A 111 -16.53 -0.95 -15.92
C SER A 111 -15.65 0.25 -15.58
N LYS A 112 -14.45 0.31 -16.16
CA LYS A 112 -13.55 1.47 -15.99
C LYS A 112 -14.20 2.80 -16.41
N GLU A 113 -15.06 2.80 -17.42
CA GLU A 113 -15.83 3.98 -17.86
C GLU A 113 -16.89 4.39 -16.84
N GLU A 114 -17.62 3.43 -16.27
CA GLU A 114 -18.62 3.70 -15.22
C GLU A 114 -17.96 4.28 -13.97
N ILE A 115 -16.81 3.72 -13.57
CA ILE A 115 -16.01 4.21 -12.43
C ILE A 115 -15.53 5.64 -12.69
N SER A 116 -14.95 5.91 -13.86
CA SER A 116 -14.42 7.24 -14.20
C SER A 116 -15.55 8.29 -14.27
N THR A 117 -16.71 7.89 -14.79
CA THR A 117 -17.90 8.73 -14.85
C THR A 117 -18.40 9.08 -13.45
N LEU A 118 -18.59 8.07 -12.60
CA LEU A 118 -19.02 8.27 -11.21
C LEU A 118 -18.07 9.21 -10.46
N ASN A 119 -16.76 8.96 -10.53
CA ASN A 119 -15.77 9.79 -9.84
C ASN A 119 -15.79 11.25 -10.32
N LEU A 120 -15.99 11.48 -11.63
CA LEU A 120 -16.13 12.83 -12.18
C LEU A 120 -17.43 13.51 -11.72
N GLU A 121 -18.55 12.79 -11.69
CA GLU A 121 -19.83 13.29 -11.20
C GLU A 121 -19.77 13.67 -9.71
N LEU A 122 -19.14 12.82 -8.89
CA LEU A 122 -18.91 13.10 -7.47
C LEU A 122 -18.10 14.39 -7.27
N GLN A 123 -17.01 14.57 -8.03
CA GLN A 123 -16.19 15.77 -7.96
C GLN A 123 -16.98 17.03 -8.35
N LYS A 124 -17.72 16.98 -9.47
CA LYS A 124 -18.58 18.09 -9.89
C LYS A 124 -19.60 18.45 -8.81
N LYS A 125 -20.26 17.44 -8.23
CA LYS A 125 -21.27 17.67 -7.20
C LYS A 125 -20.70 18.29 -5.94
N SER A 126 -19.50 17.88 -5.52
CA SER A 126 -18.79 18.51 -4.41
C SER A 126 -18.41 19.96 -4.72
N MET A 127 -17.86 20.24 -5.91
CA MET A 127 -17.51 21.61 -6.32
C MET A 127 -18.74 22.54 -6.38
N GLU A 128 -19.91 22.02 -6.75
CA GLU A 128 -21.16 22.77 -6.67
C GLU A 128 -21.53 23.13 -5.22
N SER A 129 -21.41 22.16 -4.32
CA SER A 129 -21.93 22.22 -2.94
C SER A 129 -20.99 22.92 -1.95
N SER A 130 -19.68 22.63 -1.99
CA SER A 130 -18.67 23.12 -1.03
C SER A 130 -17.51 23.91 -1.66
N LYS A 131 -17.48 24.04 -3.00
CA LYS A 131 -16.37 24.66 -3.76
C LYS A 131 -15.01 23.98 -3.59
N LEU A 132 -14.99 22.79 -2.98
CA LEU A 132 -13.80 21.99 -2.76
C LEU A 132 -13.97 20.59 -3.36
N PRO A 133 -12.91 20.04 -3.98
CA PRO A 133 -12.96 18.67 -4.49
C PRO A 133 -12.84 17.65 -3.36
N LEU A 134 -13.25 16.42 -3.64
CA LEU A 134 -13.22 15.28 -2.73
C LEU A 134 -11.88 14.56 -2.78
N LEU A 135 -11.47 14.02 -1.63
CA LEU A 135 -10.60 12.86 -1.58
C LEU A 135 -11.43 11.60 -1.87
N ILE A 136 -11.29 11.01 -3.05
CA ILE A 136 -12.00 9.79 -3.45
C ILE A 136 -11.09 8.60 -3.20
N SER A 137 -11.50 7.77 -2.23
CA SER A 137 -10.71 6.70 -1.63
C SER A 137 -11.18 5.29 -1.98
N ILE A 138 -10.26 4.34 -1.92
CA ILE A 138 -10.50 2.92 -2.17
C ILE A 138 -9.49 2.04 -1.42
N ASP A 139 -9.95 0.91 -0.90
CA ASP A 139 -9.08 -0.16 -0.39
C ASP A 139 -8.58 -1.04 -1.54
N GLN A 140 -7.41 -0.72 -2.10
CA GLN A 140 -6.79 -1.48 -3.17
C GLN A 140 -5.40 -1.99 -2.73
N GLU A 141 -5.38 -2.99 -1.84
CA GLU A 141 -4.15 -3.58 -1.28
C GLU A 141 -3.56 -4.70 -2.17
N GLY A 142 -4.37 -5.24 -3.08
CA GLY A 142 -4.04 -6.41 -3.89
C GLY A 142 -4.50 -7.72 -3.26
N GLY A 143 -4.26 -8.84 -3.96
CA GLY A 143 -4.64 -10.17 -3.47
C GLY A 143 -6.14 -10.26 -3.13
N ARG A 144 -6.48 -10.48 -1.85
CA ARG A 144 -7.88 -10.60 -1.40
C ARG A 144 -8.61 -9.27 -1.20
N VAL A 145 -7.89 -8.17 -0.95
CA VAL A 145 -8.47 -6.83 -0.81
C VAL A 145 -8.24 -6.08 -2.11
N LEU A 146 -9.02 -6.49 -3.10
CA LEU A 146 -9.00 -5.96 -4.45
C LEU A 146 -10.42 -5.60 -4.85
N ARG A 147 -10.67 -4.32 -5.11
CA ARG A 147 -12.01 -3.79 -5.41
C ARG A 147 -12.14 -3.46 -6.89
N VAL A 148 -11.19 -2.69 -7.42
CA VAL A 148 -11.15 -2.31 -8.83
C VAL A 148 -10.55 -3.46 -9.65
N LYS A 149 -11.34 -3.98 -10.59
CA LYS A 149 -10.97 -5.15 -11.42
C LYS A 149 -10.74 -4.81 -12.88
N ASP A 150 -11.39 -3.75 -13.37
CA ASP A 150 -11.25 -3.26 -14.74
C ASP A 150 -10.45 -1.95 -14.75
N GLY A 151 -9.59 -1.77 -15.75
CA GLY A 151 -8.70 -0.61 -15.86
C GLY A 151 -7.47 -0.62 -14.95
N VAL A 152 -7.28 -1.64 -14.10
CA VAL A 152 -6.12 -1.76 -13.20
C VAL A 152 -5.49 -3.16 -13.20
N THR A 153 -4.19 -3.20 -12.96
CA THR A 153 -3.40 -4.44 -12.91
C THR A 153 -3.65 -5.20 -11.61
N GLN A 154 -3.92 -6.49 -11.74
CA GLN A 154 -4.30 -7.37 -10.63
C GLN A 154 -3.05 -8.02 -10.01
N PHE A 155 -2.23 -7.24 -9.32
CA PHE A 155 -1.00 -7.73 -8.67
C PHE A 155 -1.31 -8.73 -7.55
N PRO A 156 -0.35 -9.62 -7.22
CA PRO A 156 -0.49 -10.49 -6.05
C PRO A 156 -0.56 -9.65 -4.76
N GLY A 157 -1.14 -10.22 -3.69
CA GLY A 157 -1.35 -9.51 -2.43
C GLY A 157 -0.05 -9.17 -1.68
N ALA A 158 -0.18 -8.33 -0.66
CA ALA A 158 0.93 -7.83 0.16
C ALA A 158 1.88 -8.92 0.67
N MET A 159 1.37 -10.03 1.21
CA MET A 159 2.24 -11.12 1.69
C MET A 159 3.12 -11.70 0.58
N ALA A 160 2.56 -11.89 -0.61
CA ALA A 160 3.34 -12.36 -1.75
C ALA A 160 4.41 -11.33 -2.14
N LEU A 161 4.05 -10.05 -2.16
CA LEU A 161 4.99 -8.97 -2.44
C LEU A 161 6.14 -8.93 -1.41
N GLY A 162 5.84 -9.11 -0.13
CA GLY A 162 6.86 -9.19 0.92
C GLY A 162 7.80 -10.39 0.80
N GLN A 163 7.30 -11.55 0.36
CA GLN A 163 8.15 -12.72 0.11
C GLN A 163 9.10 -12.56 -1.08
N THR A 164 8.89 -11.56 -1.95
CA THR A 164 9.90 -11.22 -2.97
C THR A 164 11.18 -10.65 -2.37
N LYS A 165 11.10 -10.08 -1.15
CA LYS A 165 12.19 -9.35 -0.47
C LYS A 165 12.86 -8.28 -1.34
N ASN A 166 12.10 -7.72 -2.29
CA ASN A 166 12.60 -6.79 -3.29
C ASN A 166 11.85 -5.45 -3.21
N ALA A 167 12.53 -4.41 -2.72
CA ALA A 167 11.99 -3.06 -2.61
C ALA A 167 11.60 -2.45 -3.97
N ASP A 168 12.32 -2.79 -5.05
CA ASP A 168 12.03 -2.29 -6.40
C ASP A 168 10.71 -2.87 -6.93
N TYR A 169 10.44 -4.16 -6.69
CA TYR A 169 9.13 -4.73 -7.03
C TYR A 169 8.02 -4.05 -6.24
N ALA A 170 8.22 -3.81 -4.94
CA ALA A 170 7.22 -3.10 -4.15
C ALA A 170 6.96 -1.68 -4.67
N TYR A 171 8.03 -0.93 -4.98
CA TYR A 171 7.94 0.39 -5.59
C TYR A 171 7.16 0.37 -6.91
N LYS A 172 7.50 -0.53 -7.83
CA LYS A 172 6.82 -0.63 -9.13
C LYS A 172 5.35 -1.00 -9.00
N VAL A 173 5.03 -1.94 -8.10
CA VAL A 173 3.64 -2.35 -7.82
C VAL A 173 2.84 -1.19 -7.23
N GLY A 174 3.39 -0.47 -6.26
CA GLY A 174 2.75 0.72 -5.67
C GLY A 174 2.53 1.82 -6.71
N PHE A 175 3.54 2.11 -7.52
CA PHE A 175 3.47 3.11 -8.59
C PHE A 175 2.38 2.77 -9.62
N VAL A 176 2.41 1.57 -10.20
CA VAL A 176 1.47 1.16 -11.26
C VAL A 176 0.04 1.15 -10.72
N THR A 177 -0.17 0.63 -9.50
CA THR A 177 -1.49 0.58 -8.87
C THR A 177 -2.04 1.98 -8.67
N SER A 178 -1.26 2.87 -8.06
CA SER A 178 -1.64 4.26 -7.80
C SER A 178 -1.89 5.05 -9.09
N TYR A 179 -1.02 4.92 -10.09
CA TYR A 179 -1.18 5.60 -11.38
C TYR A 179 -2.47 5.18 -12.10
N GLN A 180 -2.75 3.88 -12.15
CA GLN A 180 -3.96 3.36 -12.81
C GLN A 180 -5.23 3.77 -12.05
N LEU A 181 -5.21 3.73 -10.71
CA LEU A 181 -6.29 4.27 -9.88
C LEU A 181 -6.52 5.77 -10.13
N ARG A 182 -5.44 6.56 -10.24
CA ARG A 182 -5.52 8.00 -10.50
C ARG A 182 -6.15 8.31 -11.84
N LYS A 183 -5.87 7.51 -12.88
CA LYS A 183 -6.51 7.63 -14.19
C LYS A 183 -8.02 7.34 -14.15
N LEU A 184 -8.50 6.57 -13.18
CA LEU A 184 -9.92 6.31 -12.95
C LEU A 184 -10.59 7.33 -12.00
N GLY A 185 -9.84 8.33 -11.50
CA GLY A 185 -10.37 9.38 -10.61
C GLY A 185 -10.24 9.08 -9.11
N PHE A 186 -9.60 7.97 -8.71
CA PHE A 186 -9.23 7.74 -7.32
C PHE A 186 -7.95 8.50 -6.99
N ASN A 187 -8.00 9.42 -6.04
CA ASN A 187 -6.85 10.23 -5.63
C ASN A 187 -6.35 9.90 -4.22
N PHE A 188 -6.97 8.92 -3.57
CA PHE A 188 -6.63 8.46 -2.23
C PHE A 188 -6.69 6.92 -2.19
N VAL A 189 -5.66 6.25 -1.68
CA VAL A 189 -5.62 4.78 -1.61
C VAL A 189 -5.24 4.32 -0.21
N PHE A 190 -6.05 3.40 0.32
CA PHE A 190 -5.82 2.83 1.64
C PHE A 190 -4.89 1.62 1.55
N ALA A 191 -3.64 1.90 1.18
CA ALA A 191 -2.52 0.96 1.15
C ALA A 191 -1.21 1.77 1.24
N PRO A 192 -0.12 1.21 1.79
CA PRO A 192 0.06 -0.20 2.20
C PRO A 192 -0.38 -0.49 3.65
N ASP A 193 -0.61 -1.77 3.92
CA ASP A 193 -0.71 -2.32 5.27
C ASP A 193 0.72 -2.56 5.83
N LEU A 194 1.03 -1.92 6.94
CA LEU A 194 2.30 -1.98 7.67
C LEU A 194 2.19 -2.80 8.97
N ASP A 195 1.08 -3.50 9.18
CA ASP A 195 0.95 -4.41 10.31
C ASP A 195 1.91 -5.58 10.14
N ILE A 196 2.57 -5.98 11.22
CA ILE A 196 3.47 -7.15 11.21
C ILE A 196 2.69 -8.37 11.68
N ASN A 197 2.38 -9.31 10.79
CA ASN A 197 1.59 -10.50 11.14
C ASN A 197 2.46 -11.53 11.88
N ASN A 198 2.80 -11.23 13.13
CA ASN A 198 3.55 -12.09 14.05
C ASN A 198 2.66 -13.08 14.81
N ASN A 199 1.34 -12.89 14.79
CA ASN A 199 0.36 -13.84 15.30
C ASN A 199 -0.24 -14.65 14.15
N PRO A 200 0.04 -15.97 14.04
CA PRO A 200 -0.50 -16.78 12.96
C PRO A 200 -2.01 -17.02 13.09
N ASP A 201 -2.61 -16.79 14.27
CA ASP A 201 -4.05 -16.87 14.50
C ASP A 201 -4.80 -15.57 14.14
N ASN A 202 -4.10 -14.54 13.67
CA ASN A 202 -4.72 -13.28 13.26
C ASN A 202 -5.69 -13.50 12.07
N PRO A 203 -7.00 -13.27 12.27
CA PRO A 203 -8.00 -13.50 11.23
C PRO A 203 -8.12 -12.34 10.23
N VAL A 204 -7.71 -11.12 10.63
CA VAL A 204 -8.00 -9.88 9.91
C VAL A 204 -6.85 -9.44 9.02
N ILE A 205 -5.61 -9.47 9.52
CA ILE A 205 -4.43 -9.05 8.77
C ILE A 205 -4.01 -10.18 7.85
N ASN A 206 -3.53 -11.31 8.40
CA ASN A 206 -3.28 -12.52 7.63
C ASN A 206 -2.42 -12.20 6.37
N THR A 207 -2.85 -12.60 5.17
CA THR A 207 -2.16 -12.29 3.90
C THR A 207 -2.15 -10.81 3.47
N ARG A 208 -2.77 -9.90 4.24
CA ARG A 208 -2.71 -8.44 4.01
C ARG A 208 -1.43 -7.80 4.54
N SER A 209 -0.77 -8.43 5.51
CA SER A 209 0.57 -8.00 5.90
C SER A 209 1.59 -8.42 4.85
N MET A 210 2.61 -7.59 4.67
CA MET A 210 3.79 -7.94 3.87
C MET A 210 4.61 -9.08 4.51
N GLY A 211 4.52 -9.31 5.82
CA GLY A 211 5.34 -10.34 6.46
C GLY A 211 5.16 -10.47 7.97
N SER A 212 6.09 -11.18 8.61
CA SER A 212 6.04 -11.45 10.07
C SER A 212 7.21 -10.83 10.85
N THR A 213 8.02 -9.99 10.20
CA THR A 213 9.15 -9.28 10.83
C THR A 213 9.16 -7.81 10.43
N PRO A 214 9.76 -6.91 11.25
CA PRO A 214 9.84 -5.49 10.92
C PRO A 214 10.60 -5.24 9.62
N GLU A 215 11.66 -6.00 9.34
CA GLU A 215 12.50 -5.80 8.17
C GLU A 215 11.74 -6.03 6.87
N THR A 216 10.99 -7.14 6.78
CA THR A 216 10.24 -7.49 5.56
C THR A 216 9.09 -6.51 5.33
N VAL A 217 8.39 -6.12 6.40
CA VAL A 217 7.30 -5.15 6.32
C VAL A 217 7.82 -3.76 5.94
N SER A 218 8.94 -3.32 6.51
CA SER A 218 9.57 -2.04 6.14
C SER A 218 10.02 -2.03 4.68
N ILE A 219 10.76 -3.04 4.21
CA ILE A 219 11.28 -3.09 2.84
C ILE A 219 10.16 -2.98 1.81
N SER A 220 9.13 -3.81 1.93
CA SER A 220 8.06 -3.87 0.93
C SER A 220 6.99 -2.81 1.16
N GLY A 221 6.63 -2.52 2.41
CA GLY A 221 5.65 -1.48 2.74
C GLY A 221 6.11 -0.11 2.28
N ILE A 222 7.33 0.31 2.66
CA ILE A 222 7.85 1.64 2.30
C ILE A 222 8.15 1.72 0.80
N GLY A 223 8.62 0.63 0.19
CA GLY A 223 8.76 0.55 -1.27
C GLY A 223 7.44 0.85 -1.98
N TYR A 224 6.38 0.13 -1.61
CA TYR A 224 5.03 0.35 -2.14
C TYR A 224 4.54 1.78 -1.92
N GLU A 225 4.65 2.28 -0.69
CA GLU A 225 4.22 3.63 -0.33
C GLU A 225 4.90 4.70 -1.19
N LYS A 226 6.23 4.61 -1.37
CA LYS A 226 7.01 5.53 -2.21
C LYS A 226 6.53 5.48 -3.66
N GLY A 227 6.34 4.28 -4.22
CA GLY A 227 5.81 4.12 -5.56
C GLY A 227 4.42 4.75 -5.69
N ALA A 228 3.53 4.45 -4.75
CA ALA A 228 2.16 4.93 -4.76
C ALA A 228 2.08 6.46 -4.68
N ARG A 229 2.88 7.10 -3.83
CA ARG A 229 2.96 8.56 -3.74
C ARG A 229 3.28 9.20 -5.10
N ILE A 230 4.29 8.69 -5.79
CA ILE A 230 4.68 9.21 -7.12
C ILE A 230 3.61 8.90 -8.17
N GLY A 231 2.93 7.75 -8.08
CA GLY A 231 1.82 7.36 -8.95
C GLY A 231 0.61 8.31 -8.92
N GLY A 232 0.44 9.09 -7.84
CA GLY A 232 -0.49 10.24 -7.79
C GLY A 232 -1.82 10.01 -7.07
N ALA A 233 -2.11 8.79 -6.60
CA ALA A 233 -3.06 8.54 -5.53
C ALA A 233 -2.34 8.50 -4.18
N ILE A 234 -2.82 9.26 -3.20
CA ILE A 234 -2.18 9.44 -1.90
C ILE A 234 -2.20 8.10 -1.13
N PRO A 235 -1.05 7.51 -0.75
CA PRO A 235 -1.03 6.28 0.04
C PRO A 235 -1.37 6.56 1.51
N THR A 236 -1.90 5.54 2.17
CA THR A 236 -2.21 5.56 3.61
C THR A 236 -1.60 4.35 4.29
N ILE A 237 -0.68 4.60 5.22
CA ILE A 237 -0.09 3.52 6.01
C ILE A 237 -1.01 3.14 7.17
N LYS A 238 -1.20 1.83 7.40
CA LYS A 238 -2.22 1.32 8.34
C LYS A 238 -1.85 -0.04 8.94
N HIS A 239 -2.40 -0.46 10.08
CA HIS A 239 -3.33 0.28 10.95
C HIS A 239 -2.59 0.64 12.25
N PHE A 240 -2.25 1.92 12.41
CA PHE A 240 -1.44 2.40 13.53
C PHE A 240 -2.13 2.16 14.89
N PRO A 241 -1.44 1.68 15.94
CA PRO A 241 0.01 1.41 16.02
C PRO A 241 0.41 -0.05 15.71
N GLY A 242 -0.46 -0.84 15.08
CA GLY A 242 -0.20 -2.22 14.66
C GLY A 242 -1.36 -3.17 14.97
N HIS A 243 -1.96 -3.79 13.95
CA HIS A 243 -3.06 -4.77 14.09
C HIS A 243 -2.58 -6.23 13.91
N GLY A 244 -1.27 -6.44 13.81
CA GLY A 244 -0.70 -7.74 13.46
C GLY A 244 -0.73 -8.79 14.57
N ASP A 245 -0.73 -8.37 15.84
CA ASP A 245 -0.64 -9.24 17.03
C ASP A 245 -1.96 -9.35 17.81
N THR A 246 -3.06 -9.64 17.10
CA THR A 246 -4.37 -9.89 17.74
C THR A 246 -5.04 -11.11 17.14
N ASN A 247 -5.89 -11.75 17.94
CA ASN A 247 -6.78 -12.84 17.54
C ASN A 247 -8.25 -12.41 17.46
N VAL A 248 -8.56 -11.15 17.75
CA VAL A 248 -9.92 -10.58 17.69
C VAL A 248 -10.03 -9.65 16.49
N ASP A 249 -11.09 -9.83 15.71
CA ASP A 249 -11.45 -8.94 14.62
C ASP A 249 -12.15 -7.67 15.14
N SER A 250 -11.60 -6.49 14.82
CA SER A 250 -12.18 -5.19 15.19
C SER A 250 -13.56 -4.93 14.56
N HIS A 251 -13.92 -5.64 13.49
CA HIS A 251 -15.28 -5.61 12.93
C HIS A 251 -16.29 -6.32 13.83
N LEU A 252 -15.85 -7.27 14.66
CA LEU A 252 -16.72 -8.14 15.45
C LEU A 252 -16.66 -7.86 16.96
N GLY A 253 -15.55 -7.31 17.46
CA GLY A 253 -15.37 -6.96 18.87
C GLY A 253 -14.25 -5.95 19.07
N LEU A 254 -13.87 -5.69 20.33
CA LEU A 254 -12.82 -4.74 20.68
C LEU A 254 -11.49 -5.48 20.97
N PRO A 255 -10.56 -5.56 20.00
CA PRO A 255 -9.26 -6.18 20.23
C PRO A 255 -8.45 -5.43 21.29
N LYS A 256 -7.65 -6.18 22.04
CA LYS A 256 -6.73 -5.65 23.04
C LYS A 256 -5.34 -6.22 22.82
N ILE A 257 -4.32 -5.35 22.83
CA ILE A 257 -2.92 -5.74 22.75
C ILE A 257 -2.24 -5.28 24.04
N ASP A 258 -1.76 -6.24 24.85
CA ASP A 258 -1.16 -5.98 26.16
C ASP A 258 0.35 -5.74 26.06
N LYS A 259 0.76 -4.71 25.31
CA LYS A 259 2.17 -4.31 25.12
C LYS A 259 2.47 -2.93 25.69
N THR A 260 3.67 -2.76 26.27
CA THR A 260 4.19 -1.43 26.64
C THR A 260 4.65 -0.66 25.40
N LEU A 261 4.93 0.63 25.55
CA LEU A 261 5.47 1.43 24.45
C LEU A 261 6.82 0.90 23.97
N GLU A 262 7.69 0.50 24.90
CA GLU A 262 9.03 -0.02 24.59
C GLU A 262 8.97 -1.35 23.82
N GLU A 263 7.94 -2.17 24.04
CA GLU A 263 7.70 -3.39 23.27
C GLU A 263 7.24 -3.05 21.85
N LEU A 264 6.31 -2.11 21.69
CA LEU A 264 5.84 -1.65 20.38
C LEU A 264 6.96 -0.98 19.57
N GLU A 265 7.82 -0.18 20.21
CA GLU A 265 8.98 0.49 19.57
C GLU A 265 10.02 -0.48 19.03
N LYS A 266 10.09 -1.70 19.57
CA LYS A 266 11.00 -2.75 19.11
C LYS A 266 10.38 -3.65 18.04
N MET A 267 9.10 -3.47 17.71
CA MET A 267 8.39 -4.33 16.77
C MET A 267 7.38 -3.53 15.92
N GLU A 268 6.13 -3.40 16.37
CA GLU A 268 5.04 -2.87 15.56
C GLU A 268 5.26 -1.43 15.04
N LEU A 269 5.93 -0.57 15.80
CA LEU A 269 6.15 0.83 15.41
C LEU A 269 7.30 1.05 14.44
N ILE A 270 8.16 0.04 14.22
CA ILE A 270 9.35 0.20 13.36
C ILE A 270 8.96 0.58 11.91
N PRO A 271 8.04 -0.13 11.22
CA PRO A 271 7.66 0.23 9.86
C PRO A 271 7.01 1.62 9.78
N PHE A 272 6.17 1.98 10.75
CA PHE A 272 5.54 3.29 10.80
C PHE A 272 6.56 4.41 11.01
N GLN A 273 7.49 4.26 11.96
CA GLN A 273 8.51 5.27 12.23
C GLN A 273 9.42 5.49 11.03
N GLU A 274 9.83 4.43 10.34
CA GLU A 274 10.66 4.54 9.14
C GLU A 274 9.86 5.17 7.98
N SER A 275 8.62 4.77 7.76
CA SER A 275 7.73 5.40 6.76
C SER A 275 7.54 6.91 7.03
N ILE A 276 7.33 7.31 8.29
CA ILE A 276 7.24 8.72 8.70
C ILE A 276 8.53 9.49 8.38
N ARG A 277 9.71 8.90 8.67
CA ARG A 277 11.01 9.51 8.33
C ARG A 277 11.20 9.66 6.81
N GLN A 278 10.55 8.82 6.02
CA GLN A 278 10.58 8.81 4.56
C GLN A 278 9.47 9.67 3.93
N GLY A 279 8.72 10.42 4.74
CA GLY A 279 7.73 11.40 4.28
C GLY A 279 6.31 10.85 4.14
N ALA A 280 5.90 9.88 4.96
CA ALA A 280 4.49 9.48 5.05
C ALA A 280 3.57 10.69 5.25
N GLU A 281 2.49 10.73 4.49
CA GLU A 281 1.56 11.87 4.50
C GLU A 281 0.24 11.56 5.19
N VAL A 282 -0.14 10.27 5.25
CA VAL A 282 -1.40 9.82 5.85
C VAL A 282 -1.19 8.54 6.65
N VAL A 283 -1.70 8.52 7.89
CA VAL A 283 -1.73 7.37 8.79
C VAL A 283 -3.17 7.04 9.16
N MET A 284 -3.58 5.78 8.99
CA MET A 284 -4.86 5.29 9.51
C MET A 284 -4.67 4.64 10.88
N SER A 285 -5.49 5.03 11.85
CA SER A 285 -5.48 4.46 13.21
C SER A 285 -6.40 3.25 13.36
N ALA A 286 -6.02 2.28 14.19
CA ALA A 286 -6.78 1.07 14.46
C ALA A 286 -7.69 1.21 15.70
N HIS A 287 -8.85 0.54 15.66
CA HIS A 287 -9.75 0.43 16.81
C HIS A 287 -9.30 -0.67 17.80
N ILE A 288 -8.11 -0.51 18.38
CA ILE A 288 -7.48 -1.47 19.30
C ILE A 288 -7.18 -0.79 20.63
N VAL A 289 -7.52 -1.43 21.75
CA VAL A 289 -7.13 -0.95 23.09
C VAL A 289 -5.73 -1.47 23.43
N TYR A 290 -4.88 -0.58 23.94
CA TYR A 290 -3.55 -0.90 24.45
C TYR A 290 -3.53 -0.60 25.95
N PRO A 291 -3.92 -1.53 26.83
CA PRO A 291 -4.20 -1.21 28.23
C PRO A 291 -3.03 -0.58 29.01
N LYS A 292 -1.80 -0.92 28.62
CA LYS A 292 -0.56 -0.36 29.20
C LYS A 292 -0.27 1.07 28.73
N LEU A 293 -0.91 1.56 27.67
CA LEU A 293 -0.81 2.94 27.17
C LEU A 293 -2.05 3.75 27.53
N ASP A 294 -3.23 3.21 27.22
CA ASP A 294 -4.52 3.78 27.54
C ASP A 294 -5.57 2.67 27.76
N PRO A 295 -5.99 2.41 29.02
CA PRO A 295 -6.96 1.36 29.31
C PRO A 295 -8.39 1.75 28.94
N ASP A 296 -8.68 3.04 28.82
CA ASP A 296 -10.04 3.57 28.66
C ASP A 296 -10.46 3.75 27.20
N PHE A 297 -9.51 3.87 26.28
CA PHE A 297 -9.78 4.23 24.89
C PHE A 297 -8.94 3.39 23.91
N PRO A 298 -9.53 2.97 22.77
CA PRO A 298 -8.75 2.42 21.68
C PRO A 298 -7.83 3.50 21.08
N ALA A 299 -6.80 3.08 20.33
CA ALA A 299 -5.83 3.98 19.71
C ALA A 299 -6.50 5.14 18.95
N THR A 300 -7.56 4.86 18.18
CA THR A 300 -8.34 5.87 17.45
C THR A 300 -8.98 6.96 18.33
N LEU A 301 -9.27 6.69 19.60
CA LEU A 301 -9.89 7.64 20.54
C LEU A 301 -8.90 8.13 21.62
N SER A 302 -7.65 7.69 21.60
CA SER A 302 -6.67 7.98 22.66
C SER A 302 -5.76 9.13 22.27
N SER A 303 -5.85 10.25 23.01
CA SER A 303 -4.89 11.37 22.84
C SER A 303 -3.46 10.99 23.23
N LYS A 304 -3.30 10.01 24.13
CA LYS A 304 -1.98 9.49 24.52
C LYS A 304 -1.31 8.81 23.32
N ILE A 305 -2.09 8.13 22.48
CA ILE A 305 -1.57 7.40 21.32
C ILE A 305 -1.47 8.30 20.08
N LEU A 306 -2.56 8.93 19.64
CA LEU A 306 -2.53 9.73 18.39
C LEU A 306 -1.74 11.03 18.55
N THR A 307 -1.91 11.75 19.67
CA THR A 307 -1.14 12.98 19.90
C THR A 307 0.22 12.66 20.54
N GLY A 308 0.23 12.01 21.71
CA GLY A 308 1.46 11.80 22.48
C GLY A 308 2.50 10.92 21.78
N ILE A 309 2.10 9.82 21.15
CA ILE A 309 3.03 8.93 20.44
C ILE A 309 3.21 9.38 18.99
N LEU A 310 2.13 9.39 18.19
CA LEU A 310 2.25 9.59 16.74
C LEU A 310 2.67 11.03 16.36
N ARG A 311 1.95 12.06 16.83
CA ARG A 311 2.25 13.46 16.47
C ARG A 311 3.50 14.01 17.17
N GLU A 312 3.64 13.74 18.47
CA GLU A 312 4.69 14.32 19.31
C GLU A 312 5.96 13.47 19.28
N LYS A 313 5.93 12.23 19.79
CA LYS A 313 7.14 11.39 19.89
C LYS A 313 7.71 10.97 18.52
N MET A 314 6.87 10.51 17.60
CA MET A 314 7.28 10.06 16.26
C MET A 314 7.39 11.22 15.26
N GLY A 315 6.89 12.40 15.62
CA GLY A 315 7.00 13.62 14.82
C GLY A 315 6.10 13.70 13.59
N PHE A 316 5.05 12.88 13.49
CA PHE A 316 4.16 12.87 12.34
C PHE A 316 3.39 14.20 12.20
N LYS A 317 3.44 14.79 11.00
CA LYS A 317 2.80 16.09 10.68
C LYS A 317 1.66 15.99 9.66
N GLY A 318 1.49 14.82 9.05
CA GLY A 318 0.48 14.57 8.03
C GLY A 318 -0.93 14.38 8.61
N VAL A 319 -1.80 13.81 7.79
CA VAL A 319 -3.21 13.56 8.11
C VAL A 319 -3.35 12.24 8.87
N ILE A 320 -4.05 12.28 9.99
CA ILE A 320 -4.49 11.09 10.73
C ILE A 320 -5.95 10.81 10.35
N ILE A 321 -6.21 9.62 9.81
CA ILE A 321 -7.56 9.14 9.51
C ILE A 321 -7.95 8.02 10.48
N THR A 322 -9.21 7.96 10.88
CA THR A 322 -9.72 6.81 11.63
C THR A 322 -9.91 5.61 10.70
N ASP A 323 -9.84 4.38 11.22
CA ASP A 323 -10.55 3.26 10.59
C ASP A 323 -12.08 3.52 10.66
N ALA A 324 -12.89 2.71 9.99
CA ALA A 324 -14.32 2.94 9.85
C ALA A 324 -15.02 3.08 11.21
N MET A 325 -15.62 4.24 11.47
CA MET A 325 -16.17 4.59 12.79
C MET A 325 -17.44 3.79 13.14
N GLU A 326 -18.04 3.11 12.17
CA GLU A 326 -19.20 2.23 12.37
C GLU A 326 -18.83 0.79 12.76
N MET A 327 -17.54 0.46 12.86
CA MET A 327 -17.12 -0.87 13.33
C MET A 327 -17.53 -1.11 14.78
N ASN A 328 -17.89 -2.35 15.12
CA ASN A 328 -18.38 -2.71 16.46
C ASN A 328 -17.45 -2.27 17.59
N ALA A 329 -16.12 -2.30 17.37
CA ALA A 329 -15.13 -1.80 18.32
C ALA A 329 -15.42 -0.37 18.83
N ILE A 330 -16.05 0.47 18.00
CA ILE A 330 -16.48 1.83 18.33
C ILE A 330 -18.00 1.91 18.53
N ASP A 331 -18.81 1.49 17.56
CA ASP A 331 -20.27 1.72 17.57
C ASP A 331 -21.01 0.95 18.68
N VAL A 332 -20.42 -0.11 19.24
CA VAL A 332 -21.00 -0.82 20.39
C VAL A 332 -20.46 -0.30 21.72
N HIS A 333 -19.17 0.03 21.78
CA HIS A 333 -18.50 0.29 23.06
C HIS A 333 -18.41 1.78 23.45
N TYR A 334 -18.49 2.69 22.48
CA TYR A 334 -18.25 4.13 22.68
C TYR A 334 -19.33 5.04 22.10
N LYS A 335 -20.41 4.49 21.53
CA LYS A 335 -21.50 5.25 20.90
C LYS A 335 -22.04 6.40 21.75
N ASP A 336 -22.22 6.14 23.05
CA ASP A 336 -22.81 7.10 24.00
C ASP A 336 -21.79 8.14 24.52
N ARG A 337 -20.56 8.14 24.00
CA ARG A 337 -19.47 9.03 24.43
C ARG A 337 -19.01 10.00 23.35
N ASP A 338 -19.84 10.22 22.35
CA ASP A 338 -19.54 11.05 21.19
C ASP A 338 -18.22 10.69 20.47
N PRO A 339 -18.11 9.48 19.87
CA PRO A 339 -16.84 8.94 19.41
C PRO A 339 -16.17 9.78 18.32
N GLY A 340 -16.93 10.51 17.48
CA GLY A 340 -16.35 11.44 16.50
C GLY A 340 -15.65 12.63 17.17
N VAL A 341 -16.23 13.16 18.24
CA VAL A 341 -15.63 14.26 19.03
C VAL A 341 -14.37 13.76 19.74
N LEU A 342 -14.43 12.57 20.34
CA LEU A 342 -13.28 11.95 20.99
C LEU A 342 -12.12 11.71 20.02
N ALA A 343 -12.38 11.21 18.82
CA ALA A 343 -11.36 10.98 17.81
C ALA A 343 -10.65 12.28 17.41
N ILE A 344 -11.39 13.37 17.16
CA ILE A 344 -10.79 14.68 16.83
C ILE A 344 -9.99 15.23 18.02
N LEU A 345 -10.51 15.12 19.24
CA LEU A 345 -9.79 15.52 20.47
C LEU A 345 -8.51 14.72 20.70
N ALA A 346 -8.51 13.43 20.30
CA ALA A 346 -7.35 12.56 20.35
C ALA A 346 -6.28 12.95 19.32
N GLY A 347 -6.69 13.53 18.20
CA GLY A 347 -5.82 14.00 17.12
C GLY A 347 -6.13 13.39 15.75
N ALA A 348 -7.30 12.80 15.53
CA ALA A 348 -7.74 12.43 14.18
C ALA A 348 -8.10 13.70 13.38
N ASP A 349 -7.71 13.72 12.11
CA ASP A 349 -8.04 14.80 11.17
C ASP A 349 -9.22 14.42 10.26
N ILE A 350 -9.45 13.13 10.01
CA ILE A 350 -10.56 12.59 9.23
C ILE A 350 -11.28 11.49 10.01
N LEU A 351 -12.61 11.60 10.10
CA LEU A 351 -13.53 10.56 10.53
C LEU A 351 -14.02 9.79 9.30
N LEU A 352 -13.60 8.54 9.18
CA LEU A 352 -14.02 7.67 8.09
C LEU A 352 -15.37 7.02 8.41
N MET A 353 -16.41 7.42 7.67
CA MET A 353 -17.72 6.78 7.67
C MET A 353 -17.85 5.92 6.40
N THR A 354 -18.31 4.70 6.58
CA THR A 354 -18.59 3.72 5.53
C THR A 354 -20.09 3.54 5.29
N SER A 355 -20.88 4.53 5.74
CA SER A 355 -22.33 4.61 5.60
C SER A 355 -22.77 5.96 4.99
N TRP A 356 -24.08 6.17 4.89
CA TRP A 356 -24.74 7.40 4.42
C TRP A 356 -26.06 7.63 5.18
N GLY A 357 -26.69 8.78 4.97
CA GLY A 357 -27.99 9.13 5.51
C GLY A 357 -27.95 9.49 7.00
N LYS A 358 -28.81 8.84 7.80
CA LYS A 358 -28.99 9.24 9.21
C LYS A 358 -27.72 9.07 10.05
N THR A 359 -26.92 8.05 9.77
CA THR A 359 -25.70 7.76 10.55
C THR A 359 -24.65 8.85 10.37
N THR A 360 -24.36 9.25 9.14
CA THR A 360 -23.41 10.32 8.80
C THR A 360 -23.95 11.69 9.23
N LEU A 361 -25.25 11.94 9.08
CA LEU A 361 -25.88 13.17 9.57
C LEU A 361 -25.79 13.30 11.10
N ASN A 362 -25.98 12.20 11.83
CA ASN A 362 -25.80 12.19 13.29
C ASN A 362 -24.34 12.50 13.67
N MET A 363 -23.37 11.90 12.97
CA MET A 363 -21.94 12.18 13.18
C MET A 363 -21.63 13.67 12.93
N LYS A 364 -22.12 14.23 11.82
CA LYS A 364 -21.99 15.66 11.52
C LYS A 364 -22.60 16.53 12.62
N ASN A 365 -23.83 16.25 13.03
CA ASN A 365 -24.52 17.05 14.06
C ASN A 365 -23.81 17.01 15.41
N GLN A 366 -23.26 15.85 15.78
CA GLN A 366 -22.46 15.68 16.99
C GLN A 366 -21.22 16.57 16.97
N VAL A 367 -20.40 16.50 15.90
CA VAL A 367 -19.19 17.32 15.78
C VAL A 367 -19.52 18.81 15.68
N LEU A 368 -20.56 19.18 14.93
CA LEU A 368 -21.02 20.56 14.79
C LEU A 368 -21.46 21.15 16.14
N THR A 369 -22.19 20.37 16.93
CA THR A 369 -22.63 20.76 18.27
C THR A 369 -21.43 20.96 19.21
N ALA A 370 -20.44 20.07 19.16
CA ALA A 370 -19.22 20.19 19.95
C ALA A 370 -18.41 21.44 19.55
N TYR A 371 -18.27 21.71 18.25
CA TYR A 371 -17.59 22.90 17.76
C TYR A 371 -18.28 24.20 18.20
N LYS A 372 -19.61 24.28 18.06
CA LYS A 372 -20.40 25.45 18.51
C LYS A 372 -20.32 25.67 20.03
N LYS A 373 -20.07 24.61 20.80
CA LYS A 373 -19.87 24.68 22.27
C LYS A 373 -18.44 25.02 22.69
N GLY A 374 -17.51 25.17 21.76
CA GLY A 374 -16.11 25.48 22.08
C GLY A 374 -15.29 24.27 22.54
N ILE A 375 -15.75 23.03 22.29
CA ILE A 375 -15.10 21.82 22.82
C ILE A 375 -13.72 21.57 22.18
N PHE A 376 -13.49 22.04 20.96
CA PHE A 376 -12.24 21.83 20.23
C PHE A 376 -11.20 22.93 20.48
N GLN A 377 -11.52 23.93 21.31
CA GLN A 377 -10.65 25.07 21.60
C GLN A 377 -9.72 24.72 22.78
N LYS A 378 -8.41 24.80 22.54
CA LYS A 378 -7.36 24.58 23.56
C LYS A 378 -6.42 25.77 23.59
N GLY A 379 -6.72 26.75 24.43
CA GLY A 379 -6.02 28.04 24.42
C GLY A 379 -6.27 28.77 23.11
N GLU A 380 -5.21 29.14 22.40
CA GLU A 380 -5.28 29.79 21.08
C GLU A 380 -5.51 28.80 19.92
N ARG A 381 -5.44 27.49 20.20
CA ARG A 381 -5.58 26.45 19.17
C ARG A 381 -7.04 26.06 18.97
N ASP A 382 -7.38 25.79 17.71
CA ASP A 382 -8.65 25.22 17.28
C ASP A 382 -8.38 23.88 16.60
N LEU A 383 -8.63 22.78 17.32
CA LEU A 383 -8.28 21.45 16.86
C LEU A 383 -9.04 21.02 15.60
N LEU A 384 -10.30 21.49 15.43
CA LEU A 384 -11.08 21.18 14.24
C LEU A 384 -10.50 21.92 13.03
N LYS A 385 -10.19 23.21 13.16
CA LYS A 385 -9.56 23.97 12.07
C LYS A 385 -8.18 23.42 11.71
N GLU A 386 -7.39 22.98 12.69
CA GLU A 386 -6.11 22.31 12.42
C GLU A 386 -6.30 21.02 11.61
N ALA A 387 -7.33 20.23 11.92
CA ALA A 387 -7.65 19.01 11.18
C ALA A 387 -8.04 19.30 9.73
N VAL A 388 -8.96 20.25 9.53
CA VAL A 388 -9.37 20.71 8.20
C VAL A 388 -8.16 21.26 7.43
N TYR A 389 -7.30 22.06 8.07
CA TYR A 389 -6.10 22.62 7.45
C TYR A 389 -5.18 21.53 6.87
N ARG A 390 -4.89 20.47 7.63
CA ARG A 390 -4.03 19.38 7.12
C ARG A 390 -4.62 18.71 5.89
N GLN A 391 -5.94 18.51 5.86
CA GLN A 391 -6.61 17.94 4.71
C GLN A 391 -6.61 18.86 3.49
N ILE A 392 -6.89 20.16 3.66
CA ILE A 392 -6.88 21.12 2.57
C ILE A 392 -5.46 21.25 2.00
N LEU A 393 -4.45 21.31 2.87
CA LEU A 393 -3.06 21.31 2.46
C LEU A 393 -2.70 20.04 1.67
N LEU A 394 -3.16 18.87 2.11
CA LEU A 394 -2.97 17.61 1.38
C LEU A 394 -3.61 17.67 -0.02
N LYS A 395 -4.86 18.15 -0.14
CA LYS A 395 -5.54 18.33 -1.42
C LYS A 395 -4.81 19.30 -2.35
N LEU A 396 -4.24 20.38 -1.80
CA LEU A 396 -3.45 21.35 -2.53
C LEU A 396 -2.13 20.75 -3.01
N LYS A 397 -1.33 20.13 -2.13
CA LYS A 397 -0.03 19.54 -2.47
C LYS A 397 -0.11 18.46 -3.53
N HIS A 398 -1.21 17.72 -3.59
CA HIS A 398 -1.45 16.69 -4.61
C HIS A 398 -2.17 17.20 -5.87
N GLY A 399 -2.35 18.53 -6.01
CA GLY A 399 -2.94 19.15 -7.19
C GLY A 399 -4.43 18.88 -7.37
N ILE A 400 -5.11 18.32 -6.36
CA ILE A 400 -6.53 17.93 -6.45
C ILE A 400 -7.38 19.20 -6.56
N VAL A 401 -7.08 20.25 -5.80
CA VAL A 401 -7.76 21.55 -5.94
C VAL A 401 -7.50 22.16 -7.31
N TYR A 402 -6.25 22.11 -7.78
CA TYR A 402 -5.86 22.62 -9.09
C TYR A 402 -6.66 21.96 -10.23
N GLU A 403 -6.82 20.63 -10.20
CA GLU A 403 -7.51 19.85 -11.24
C GLU A 403 -8.94 20.30 -11.53
N PHE A 404 -9.64 20.79 -10.50
CA PHE A 404 -11.04 21.22 -10.57
C PHE A 404 -11.20 22.74 -10.47
N SER A 405 -10.10 23.50 -10.49
CA SER A 405 -10.11 24.97 -10.43
C SER A 405 -10.37 25.61 -11.81
N SER A 406 -10.95 26.82 -11.82
CA SER A 406 -11.07 27.64 -13.05
C SER A 406 -9.72 28.05 -13.63
N LYS A 407 -8.68 28.17 -12.77
CA LYS A 407 -7.32 28.62 -13.11
C LYS A 407 -6.70 27.81 -14.25
N LYS A 408 -7.06 26.53 -14.38
CA LYS A 408 -6.63 25.66 -15.48
C LYS A 408 -6.99 26.20 -16.87
N SER A 409 -8.04 27.02 -16.96
CA SER A 409 -8.57 27.59 -18.21
C SER A 409 -8.33 29.10 -18.35
N GLU A 410 -7.67 29.74 -17.38
CA GLU A 410 -7.44 31.19 -17.37
C GLU A 410 -6.22 31.60 -18.22
N SER A 411 -6.30 32.79 -18.82
CA SER A 411 -5.20 33.38 -19.59
C SER A 411 -4.03 33.77 -18.66
N LYS A 412 -2.80 33.41 -19.03
CA LYS A 412 -1.57 33.68 -18.24
C LYS A 412 -1.44 35.13 -17.73
N GLU A 413 -1.89 36.10 -18.52
CA GLU A 413 -1.82 37.54 -18.19
C GLU A 413 -2.64 37.96 -16.97
N LYS A 414 -3.60 37.14 -16.52
CA LYS A 414 -4.47 37.41 -15.36
C LYS A 414 -3.99 36.75 -14.07
N LEU A 415 -2.95 35.92 -14.14
CA LEU A 415 -2.46 35.11 -13.02
C LEU A 415 -1.22 35.74 -12.40
N SER A 416 -1.15 35.69 -11.06
CA SER A 416 0.06 36.06 -10.33
C SER A 416 1.23 35.12 -10.66
N GLU A 417 2.46 35.55 -10.36
CA GLU A 417 3.66 34.73 -10.60
C GLU A 417 3.61 33.39 -9.83
N LEU A 418 3.08 33.39 -8.60
CA LEU A 418 2.94 32.18 -7.79
C LEU A 418 1.92 31.21 -8.38
N GLU A 419 0.80 31.72 -8.91
CA GLU A 419 -0.20 30.89 -9.60
C GLU A 419 0.36 30.28 -10.89
N GLN A 420 1.15 31.03 -11.64
CA GLN A 420 1.82 30.48 -12.82
C GLN A 420 2.82 29.36 -12.45
N LYS A 421 3.54 29.50 -11.33
CA LYS A 421 4.44 28.47 -10.80
C LYS A 421 3.69 27.24 -10.32
N GLU A 422 2.58 27.41 -9.62
CA GLU A 422 1.68 26.32 -9.20
C GLU A 422 1.21 25.51 -10.42
N ILE A 423 0.74 26.18 -11.47
CA ILE A 423 0.28 25.55 -12.71
C ILE A 423 1.41 24.76 -13.38
N ALA A 424 2.60 25.37 -13.53
CA ALA A 424 3.74 24.71 -14.14
C ALA A 424 4.16 23.46 -13.35
N PHE A 425 4.23 23.55 -12.02
CA PHE A 425 4.57 22.44 -11.14
C PHE A 425 3.64 21.24 -11.33
N PHE A 426 2.31 21.44 -11.33
CA PHE A 426 1.38 20.33 -11.51
C PHE A 426 1.34 19.78 -12.93
N GLN A 427 1.56 20.63 -13.95
CA GLN A 427 1.70 20.16 -15.34
C GLN A 427 2.94 19.27 -15.48
N ASP A 428 4.08 19.68 -14.92
CA ASP A 428 5.31 18.89 -14.93
C ASP A 428 5.12 17.56 -14.19
N GLN A 429 4.43 17.55 -13.05
CA GLN A 429 4.11 16.30 -12.34
C GLN A 429 3.24 15.35 -13.18
N ILE A 430 2.27 15.86 -13.94
CA ILE A 430 1.42 15.01 -14.80
C ILE A 430 2.27 14.37 -15.91
N VAL A 431 3.14 15.16 -16.56
CA VAL A 431 4.04 14.68 -17.61
C VAL A 431 5.03 13.65 -17.06
N GLU A 432 5.64 13.94 -15.91
CA GLU A 432 6.63 13.05 -15.29
C GLU A 432 5.99 11.74 -14.83
N ARG A 433 4.74 11.74 -14.34
CA ARG A 433 3.99 10.51 -14.04
C ARG A 433 3.78 9.64 -15.28
N GLU A 434 3.43 10.25 -16.41
CA GLU A 434 3.23 9.52 -17.66
C GLU A 434 4.54 8.92 -18.19
N LYS A 435 5.62 9.69 -18.16
CA LYS A 435 6.95 9.19 -18.50
C LYS A 435 7.38 8.04 -17.60
N ASN A 436 7.26 8.20 -16.27
CA ASN A 436 7.57 7.14 -15.32
C ASN A 436 6.73 5.88 -15.55
N PHE A 437 5.46 6.03 -15.95
CA PHE A 437 4.64 4.87 -16.30
C PHE A 437 5.18 4.12 -17.51
N LEU A 438 5.61 4.81 -18.56
CA LEU A 438 6.22 4.18 -19.74
C LEU A 438 7.55 3.48 -19.41
N GLU A 439 8.29 3.96 -18.41
CA GLU A 439 9.55 3.35 -17.97
C GLU A 439 9.35 2.18 -17.00
N ILE A 440 8.38 2.28 -16.08
CA ILE A 440 8.15 1.31 -15.00
C ILE A 440 7.23 0.17 -15.44
N PHE A 441 6.17 0.47 -16.19
CA PHE A 441 5.17 -0.54 -16.54
C PHE A 441 5.66 -1.46 -17.66
N SER A 442 5.67 -2.75 -17.37
CA SER A 442 5.85 -3.81 -18.37
C SER A 442 4.66 -4.77 -18.33
N PRO A 443 4.17 -5.28 -19.48
CA PRO A 443 3.17 -6.34 -19.51
C PRO A 443 3.58 -7.60 -18.72
N THR A 444 4.88 -7.84 -18.53
CA THR A 444 5.42 -8.98 -17.78
C THR A 444 5.54 -8.74 -16.28
N LEU A 445 5.48 -7.49 -15.80
CA LEU A 445 5.75 -7.11 -14.41
C LEU A 445 4.92 -7.92 -13.41
N ASN A 446 3.62 -8.08 -13.65
CA ASN A 446 2.74 -8.84 -12.76
C ASN A 446 3.15 -10.33 -12.68
N SER A 447 3.53 -10.92 -13.82
CA SER A 447 4.01 -12.29 -13.89
C SER A 447 5.36 -12.45 -13.20
N GLU A 448 6.28 -11.50 -13.36
CA GLU A 448 7.59 -11.47 -12.70
C GLU A 448 7.46 -11.42 -11.18
N VAL A 449 6.66 -10.47 -10.66
CA VAL A 449 6.39 -10.35 -9.22
C VAL A 449 5.75 -11.62 -8.69
N SER A 450 4.76 -12.17 -9.38
CA SER A 450 4.08 -13.41 -8.98
C SER A 450 5.00 -14.64 -8.98
N LYS A 451 5.99 -14.71 -9.89
CA LYS A 451 6.99 -15.79 -9.91
C LYS A 451 8.04 -15.62 -8.83
N ALA A 452 8.45 -14.39 -8.56
CA ALA A 452 9.42 -14.05 -7.53
C ALA A 452 8.88 -14.29 -6.11
N SER A 453 7.56 -14.20 -5.91
CA SER A 453 6.92 -14.39 -4.60
C SER A 453 6.73 -15.85 -4.18
N ILE A 454 6.94 -16.82 -5.07
CA ILE A 454 6.74 -18.23 -4.74
C ILE A 454 7.83 -18.71 -3.77
N VAL A 455 7.39 -19.28 -2.65
CA VAL A 455 8.25 -19.88 -1.62
C VAL A 455 7.74 -21.28 -1.26
N ALA A 456 8.59 -22.08 -0.62
CA ALA A 456 8.34 -23.49 -0.32
C ALA A 456 8.31 -23.78 1.19
N PHE A 457 7.61 -24.84 1.57
CA PHE A 457 7.55 -25.38 2.93
C PHE A 457 7.59 -26.93 2.91
N PRO A 458 8.18 -27.60 3.91
CA PRO A 458 8.93 -27.02 5.04
C PRO A 458 10.39 -26.68 4.72
N SER A 459 10.86 -27.07 3.54
CA SER A 459 12.22 -26.82 3.07
C SER A 459 12.19 -26.21 1.67
N SER A 460 13.36 -25.79 1.18
CA SER A 460 13.49 -25.36 -0.20
C SER A 460 13.06 -26.47 -1.16
N PHE A 461 12.61 -26.07 -2.34
CA PHE A 461 12.18 -26.98 -3.39
C PHE A 461 13.04 -26.79 -4.63
N ASN A 462 13.57 -27.90 -5.15
CA ASN A 462 14.32 -27.91 -6.39
C ASN A 462 13.44 -28.51 -7.50
N PRO A 463 12.94 -27.69 -8.45
CA PRO A 463 11.94 -28.15 -9.41
C PRO A 463 12.45 -29.21 -10.40
N ILE A 464 13.75 -29.20 -10.71
CA ILE A 464 14.38 -30.05 -11.74
C ILE A 464 14.67 -31.49 -11.29
N THR A 465 14.34 -31.87 -10.05
CA THR A 465 14.59 -33.22 -9.52
C THR A 465 13.75 -34.31 -10.18
N VAL A 466 12.54 -33.96 -10.64
CA VAL A 466 11.62 -34.86 -11.34
C VAL A 466 11.12 -34.18 -12.60
N LYS A 467 11.20 -34.89 -13.73
CA LYS A 467 10.76 -34.36 -15.02
C LYS A 467 9.24 -34.35 -15.14
N THR A 468 8.70 -33.52 -16.02
CA THR A 468 7.26 -33.39 -16.29
C THR A 468 6.65 -34.73 -16.74
N GLU A 469 7.37 -35.54 -17.52
CA GLU A 469 6.87 -36.85 -18.01
C GLU A 469 6.77 -37.91 -16.89
N GLU A 470 7.48 -37.69 -15.78
CA GLU A 470 7.45 -38.51 -14.57
C GLU A 470 6.48 -37.93 -13.50
N THR A 471 5.68 -36.92 -13.87
CA THR A 471 4.77 -36.20 -12.97
C THR A 471 3.31 -36.47 -13.32
N ILE A 472 2.50 -36.80 -12.30
CA ILE A 472 1.04 -36.83 -12.41
C ILE A 472 0.51 -35.48 -11.94
N PHE A 473 -0.24 -34.77 -12.79
CA PHE A 473 -1.00 -33.59 -12.37
C PHE A 473 -2.41 -34.03 -11.98
N ALA A 474 -2.86 -33.66 -10.80
CA ALA A 474 -4.23 -33.85 -10.31
C ALA A 474 -4.70 -32.54 -9.66
N VAL A 475 -4.66 -31.49 -10.47
CA VAL A 475 -4.97 -30.12 -10.06
C VAL A 475 -6.47 -29.86 -10.16
N ARG A 476 -6.97 -28.94 -9.34
CA ARG A 476 -8.37 -28.50 -9.30
C ARG A 476 -8.44 -27.02 -9.60
N GLY A 477 -9.49 -26.62 -10.31
CA GLY A 477 -9.76 -25.22 -10.64
C GLY A 477 -9.56 -24.95 -12.11
N LYS A 478 -10.53 -24.24 -12.69
CA LYS A 478 -10.63 -24.02 -14.13
C LYS A 478 -9.36 -23.40 -14.73
N GLU A 479 -8.71 -22.50 -14.00
CA GLU A 479 -7.50 -21.84 -14.48
C GLU A 479 -6.33 -22.82 -14.58
N PHE A 480 -6.10 -23.67 -13.57
CA PHE A 480 -5.04 -24.69 -13.63
C PHE A 480 -5.30 -25.72 -14.73
N GLU A 481 -6.55 -26.17 -14.87
CA GLU A 481 -6.94 -27.12 -15.92
C GLU A 481 -6.70 -26.56 -17.32
N THR A 482 -7.05 -25.28 -17.52
CA THR A 482 -6.86 -24.57 -18.80
C THR A 482 -5.37 -24.42 -19.10
N LEU A 483 -4.56 -24.01 -18.12
CA LEU A 483 -3.11 -23.84 -18.27
C LEU A 483 -2.38 -25.17 -18.56
N LEU A 484 -2.83 -26.28 -17.99
CA LEU A 484 -2.29 -27.60 -18.32
C LEU A 484 -2.68 -28.03 -19.74
N ALA A 485 -3.93 -27.79 -20.14
CA ALA A 485 -4.42 -28.12 -21.48
C ALA A 485 -3.67 -27.34 -22.57
N GLU A 486 -3.40 -26.04 -22.37
CA GLU A 486 -2.58 -25.21 -23.26
C GLU A 486 -1.16 -25.78 -23.48
N LYS A 487 -0.64 -26.53 -22.50
CA LYS A 487 0.68 -27.19 -22.57
C LYS A 487 0.61 -28.65 -23.00
N ASN A 488 -0.56 -29.15 -23.41
CA ASN A 488 -0.82 -30.56 -23.73
C ASN A 488 -0.47 -31.52 -22.58
N ILE A 489 -0.63 -31.09 -21.33
CA ILE A 489 -0.39 -31.91 -20.15
C ILE A 489 -1.72 -32.45 -19.63
N GLN A 490 -1.78 -33.77 -19.43
CA GLN A 490 -3.01 -34.42 -18.96
C GLN A 490 -3.23 -34.14 -17.46
N ASN A 491 -4.41 -33.60 -17.12
CA ASN A 491 -4.88 -33.55 -15.73
C ASN A 491 -5.60 -34.86 -15.37
N ALA A 492 -5.10 -35.59 -14.38
CA ALA A 492 -5.64 -36.84 -13.92
C ALA A 492 -6.85 -36.64 -13.00
N ASN A 493 -7.86 -37.49 -13.16
CA ASN A 493 -8.94 -37.57 -12.18
C ASN A 493 -8.37 -38.06 -10.82
N PRO A 494 -8.62 -37.36 -9.70
CA PRO A 494 -8.12 -37.76 -8.38
C PRO A 494 -8.43 -39.22 -8.00
N GLY A 495 -9.57 -39.77 -8.43
CA GLY A 495 -9.95 -41.17 -8.20
C GLY A 495 -9.08 -42.20 -8.95
N LYS A 496 -8.31 -41.78 -9.96
CA LYS A 496 -7.42 -42.64 -10.76
C LYS A 496 -5.96 -42.60 -10.31
N ILE A 497 -5.60 -41.75 -9.34
CA ILE A 497 -4.21 -41.63 -8.85
C ILE A 497 -3.67 -43.00 -8.41
N SER A 498 -4.45 -43.79 -7.68
CA SER A 498 -4.00 -45.10 -7.18
C SER A 498 -3.66 -46.10 -8.28
N SER A 499 -4.33 -46.06 -9.43
CA SER A 499 -3.97 -46.91 -10.57
C SER A 499 -2.71 -46.42 -11.29
N LEU A 500 -2.49 -45.10 -11.34
CA LEU A 500 -1.36 -44.51 -12.05
C LEU A 500 -0.04 -44.70 -11.29
N VAL A 501 -0.06 -44.59 -9.96
CA VAL A 501 1.15 -44.72 -9.11
C VAL A 501 1.66 -46.16 -9.05
N LYS A 502 0.79 -47.18 -9.17
CA LYS A 502 1.14 -48.60 -9.09
C LYS A 502 2.17 -49.05 -10.13
N ASN A 503 2.30 -48.33 -11.25
CA ASN A 503 3.19 -48.70 -12.34
C ASN A 503 4.66 -48.24 -12.13
N ASN A 504 5.01 -47.61 -10.99
CA ASN A 504 6.35 -47.06 -10.66
C ASN A 504 6.95 -46.08 -11.70
N LYS A 505 6.20 -45.71 -12.74
CA LYS A 505 6.60 -44.77 -13.80
C LYS A 505 6.63 -43.32 -13.31
N PHE A 506 5.79 -42.98 -12.35
CA PHE A 506 5.62 -41.60 -11.88
C PHE A 506 6.28 -41.41 -10.52
N LYS A 507 7.13 -40.38 -10.44
CA LYS A 507 7.93 -40.03 -9.26
C LYS A 507 7.35 -38.84 -8.49
N ARG A 508 6.51 -38.02 -9.15
CA ARG A 508 5.87 -36.84 -8.55
C ARG A 508 4.36 -36.85 -8.78
N ILE A 509 3.61 -36.36 -7.80
CA ILE A 509 2.21 -35.97 -7.93
C ILE A 509 2.10 -34.49 -7.58
N VAL A 510 1.51 -33.71 -8.49
CA VAL A 510 1.20 -32.29 -8.27
C VAL A 510 -0.29 -32.15 -8.00
N VAL A 511 -0.64 -31.52 -6.88
CA VAL A 511 -2.01 -31.17 -6.50
C VAL A 511 -2.11 -29.67 -6.24
N THR A 512 -3.33 -29.17 -6.12
CA THR A 512 -3.59 -27.78 -5.74
C THR A 512 -4.49 -27.76 -4.51
N THR A 513 -4.22 -26.84 -3.59
CA THR A 513 -5.03 -26.66 -2.39
C THR A 513 -5.32 -25.18 -2.12
N PHE A 514 -6.45 -24.93 -1.46
CA PHE A 514 -6.84 -23.60 -0.99
C PHE A 514 -7.26 -23.60 0.49
N SER A 515 -7.71 -24.75 0.99
CA SER A 515 -8.30 -24.92 2.33
C SER A 515 -7.58 -25.98 3.18
N GLN A 516 -7.86 -25.99 4.49
CA GLN A 516 -7.32 -27.02 5.42
C GLN A 516 -7.66 -28.44 4.98
N LEU A 517 -8.91 -28.67 4.56
CA LEU A 517 -9.36 -29.98 4.13
C LEU A 517 -8.52 -30.51 2.96
N GLU A 518 -8.19 -29.64 2.01
CA GLU A 518 -7.42 -30.01 0.83
C GLU A 518 -5.95 -30.25 1.18
N LEU A 519 -5.37 -29.48 2.11
CA LEU A 519 -4.04 -29.73 2.67
C LEU A 519 -3.97 -31.11 3.37
N ASP A 520 -4.98 -31.46 4.15
CA ASP A 520 -5.05 -32.75 4.84
C ASP A 520 -5.16 -33.92 3.83
N LEU A 521 -5.88 -33.72 2.72
CA LEU A 521 -5.94 -34.69 1.63
C LEU A 521 -4.58 -34.85 0.93
N ALA A 522 -3.85 -33.76 0.68
CA ALA A 522 -2.49 -33.81 0.14
C ALA A 522 -1.52 -34.56 1.08
N ALA A 523 -1.60 -34.30 2.38
CA ALA A 523 -0.85 -35.03 3.39
C ALA A 523 -1.24 -36.53 3.44
N GLY A 524 -2.52 -36.85 3.26
CA GLY A 524 -3.00 -38.23 3.11
C GLY A 524 -2.39 -38.96 1.91
N LEU A 525 -2.24 -38.28 0.77
CA LEU A 525 -1.54 -38.82 -0.40
C LEU A 525 -0.06 -39.08 -0.10
N ALA A 526 0.62 -38.14 0.55
CA ALA A 526 2.03 -38.29 0.93
C ALA A 526 2.26 -39.49 1.86
N LYS A 527 1.39 -39.69 2.86
CA LYS A 527 1.42 -40.87 3.76
C LYS A 527 1.17 -42.18 3.00
N ARG A 528 0.27 -42.18 2.03
CA ARG A 528 -0.09 -43.37 1.24
C ARG A 528 1.02 -43.78 0.26
N TYR A 529 1.78 -42.83 -0.25
CA TYR A 529 2.81 -43.05 -1.26
C TYR A 529 4.18 -42.50 -0.82
N PRO A 530 4.84 -43.11 0.18
CA PRO A 530 6.05 -42.55 0.80
C PRO A 530 7.26 -42.44 -0.13
N LYS A 531 7.25 -43.13 -1.29
CA LYS A 531 8.32 -43.08 -2.30
C LYS A 531 8.04 -42.09 -3.43
N THR A 532 6.89 -41.43 -3.41
CA THR A 532 6.46 -40.47 -4.44
C THR A 532 6.50 -39.07 -3.84
N GLU A 533 7.13 -38.14 -4.55
CA GLU A 533 7.14 -36.73 -4.16
C GLU A 533 5.75 -36.13 -4.39
N ILE A 534 5.18 -35.50 -3.36
CA ILE A 534 3.94 -34.76 -3.45
C ILE A 534 4.28 -33.27 -3.42
N VAL A 535 3.91 -32.55 -4.47
CA VAL A 535 4.05 -31.10 -4.55
C VAL A 535 2.65 -30.49 -4.55
N ASP A 536 2.35 -29.74 -3.50
CA ASP A 536 1.10 -29.04 -3.32
C ASP A 536 1.25 -27.57 -3.73
N LEU A 537 0.46 -27.12 -4.69
CA LEU A 537 0.38 -25.75 -5.15
C LEU A 537 -0.72 -25.02 -4.34
N HIS A 538 -0.32 -24.36 -3.25
CA HIS A 538 -1.22 -23.70 -2.33
C HIS A 538 -1.37 -22.20 -2.65
N TYR A 539 -2.60 -21.77 -2.95
CA TYR A 539 -2.92 -20.37 -3.32
C TYR A 539 -3.86 -19.67 -2.34
N GLY A 540 -4.06 -20.27 -1.16
CA GLY A 540 -4.82 -19.71 -0.05
C GLY A 540 -3.95 -19.06 1.02
N THR A 541 -4.49 -19.00 2.23
CA THR A 541 -3.78 -18.49 3.41
C THR A 541 -2.75 -19.52 3.92
N PRO A 542 -1.51 -19.11 4.24
CA PRO A 542 -0.51 -20.04 4.75
C PRO A 542 -0.73 -20.39 6.23
N PHE A 543 -1.64 -19.69 6.92
CA PHE A 543 -1.88 -19.82 8.36
C PHE A 543 -2.89 -20.95 8.67
N LEU A 544 -2.64 -22.12 8.06
CA LEU A 544 -3.37 -23.36 8.24
C LEU A 544 -2.46 -24.36 8.99
N LYS A 545 -3.02 -25.47 9.48
CA LYS A 545 -2.21 -26.55 10.06
C LYS A 545 -1.45 -27.26 8.95
N LEU A 546 -0.14 -27.06 8.90
CA LEU A 546 0.74 -27.61 7.86
C LEU A 546 1.38 -28.93 8.31
N ASN A 547 1.49 -29.90 7.40
CA ASN A 547 2.16 -31.19 7.65
C ASN A 547 3.62 -31.14 7.16
N THR A 548 4.55 -31.73 7.91
CA THR A 548 6.00 -31.73 7.62
C THR A 548 6.52 -33.10 7.15
N LEU A 549 5.76 -33.78 6.29
CA LEU A 549 6.13 -35.11 5.78
C LEU A 549 7.36 -35.02 4.84
N PRO A 550 8.32 -35.98 4.87
CA PRO A 550 9.55 -35.89 4.10
C PRO A 550 9.36 -35.77 2.57
N ASN A 551 8.32 -36.43 2.04
CA ASN A 551 7.98 -36.44 0.63
C ASN A 551 6.90 -35.41 0.25
N LEU A 552 6.51 -34.50 1.15
CA LEU A 552 5.54 -33.44 0.88
C LEU A 552 6.25 -32.09 0.80
N LYS A 553 5.98 -31.35 -0.26
CA LYS A 553 6.38 -29.95 -0.45
C LYS A 553 5.14 -29.12 -0.73
N ILE A 554 5.02 -27.98 -0.06
CA ILE A 554 3.96 -27.01 -0.29
C ILE A 554 4.61 -25.77 -0.89
N LEU A 555 4.13 -25.34 -2.06
CA LEU A 555 4.52 -24.09 -2.71
C LEU A 555 3.42 -23.07 -2.48
N PHE A 556 3.78 -21.92 -1.91
CA PHE A 556 2.83 -20.85 -1.57
C PHE A 556 2.88 -19.72 -2.60
N SER A 557 1.70 -19.24 -3.02
CA SER A 557 1.56 -17.96 -3.72
C SER A 557 0.95 -16.85 -2.87
N PHE A 558 0.32 -17.19 -1.73
CA PHE A 558 -0.40 -16.28 -0.81
C PHE A 558 -1.57 -15.51 -1.42
N SER A 559 -1.87 -15.74 -2.70
CA SER A 559 -2.72 -14.91 -3.52
C SER A 559 -3.48 -15.77 -4.53
N PRO A 560 -4.81 -15.61 -4.63
CA PRO A 560 -5.63 -16.38 -5.56
C PRO A 560 -5.71 -15.77 -6.96
N THR A 561 -4.92 -14.73 -7.28
CA THR A 561 -4.95 -14.08 -8.60
C THR A 561 -4.50 -15.04 -9.71
N LEU A 562 -4.92 -14.75 -10.95
CA LEU A 562 -4.58 -15.56 -12.11
C LEU A 562 -3.06 -15.70 -12.29
N GLU A 563 -2.30 -14.60 -12.18
CA GLU A 563 -0.83 -14.65 -12.31
C GLU A 563 -0.16 -15.41 -11.16
N SER A 564 -0.72 -15.38 -9.94
CA SER A 564 -0.24 -16.21 -8.83
C SER A 564 -0.45 -17.71 -9.09
N LYS A 565 -1.61 -18.10 -9.64
CA LYS A 565 -1.86 -19.50 -10.04
C LYS A 565 -0.94 -19.94 -11.19
N LYS A 566 -0.72 -19.08 -12.18
CA LYS A 566 0.25 -19.33 -13.26
C LYS A 566 1.68 -19.49 -12.72
N ALA A 567 2.08 -18.66 -11.76
CA ALA A 567 3.39 -18.74 -11.13
C ALA A 567 3.62 -20.04 -10.36
N LEU A 568 2.60 -20.57 -9.67
CA LEU A 568 2.66 -21.88 -9.04
C LEU A 568 2.88 -23.00 -10.06
N LEU A 569 2.14 -22.98 -11.18
CA LEU A 569 2.30 -24.01 -12.20
C LEU A 569 3.65 -23.88 -12.93
N TYR A 570 4.09 -22.65 -13.23
CA TYR A 570 5.43 -22.35 -13.74
C TYR A 570 6.52 -22.96 -12.85
N SER A 571 6.33 -22.90 -11.53
CA SER A 571 7.30 -23.39 -10.54
C SER A 571 7.59 -24.89 -10.63
N VAL A 572 6.69 -25.69 -11.21
CA VAL A 572 6.89 -27.14 -11.40
C VAL A 572 7.13 -27.55 -12.85
N LEU A 573 6.78 -26.69 -13.82
CA LEU A 573 6.90 -27.00 -15.25
C LEU A 573 8.14 -26.42 -15.92
N GLU A 574 8.55 -25.22 -15.51
CA GLU A 574 9.49 -24.40 -16.29
C GLU A 574 10.60 -23.77 -15.45
N ARG A 575 10.36 -23.56 -14.15
CA ARG A 575 11.37 -22.98 -13.26
C ARG A 575 12.58 -23.91 -13.14
N THR A 576 13.77 -23.34 -13.29
CA THR A 576 15.05 -24.06 -13.17
C THR A 576 15.79 -23.74 -11.87
N SER A 577 15.52 -22.58 -11.27
CA SER A 577 16.14 -22.16 -10.01
C SER A 577 15.42 -22.74 -8.79
N PRO A 578 16.16 -23.00 -7.69
CA PRO A 578 15.54 -23.39 -6.42
C PRO A 578 14.50 -22.37 -5.93
N ILE A 579 13.50 -22.87 -5.22
CA ILE A 579 12.49 -22.08 -4.52
C ILE A 579 12.89 -22.00 -3.04
N PRO A 580 13.03 -20.78 -2.48
CA PRO A 580 13.47 -20.60 -1.10
C PRO A 580 12.39 -21.03 -0.10
N VAL A 581 12.79 -21.24 1.15
CA VAL A 581 11.86 -21.54 2.25
C VAL A 581 11.02 -20.30 2.57
N VAL A 582 9.75 -20.51 2.89
CA VAL A 582 8.87 -19.45 3.40
C VAL A 582 9.43 -18.79 4.66
N ASP A 583 9.40 -17.46 4.69
CA ASP A 583 9.86 -16.66 5.83
C ASP A 583 8.66 -16.00 6.54
N LEU A 584 7.95 -16.83 7.31
CA LEU A 584 6.76 -16.44 8.07
C LEU A 584 6.71 -17.15 9.44
N ILE A 585 5.97 -16.58 10.38
CA ILE A 585 5.51 -17.28 11.60
C ILE A 585 4.23 -18.03 11.22
N LEU A 586 4.29 -19.35 11.09
CA LEU A 586 3.18 -20.20 10.64
C LEU A 586 2.53 -20.96 11.81
N LYS A 587 1.31 -21.46 11.60
CA LYS A 587 0.66 -22.39 12.54
C LYS A 587 1.35 -23.76 12.46
N SER A 588 2.43 -23.94 13.22
CA SER A 588 3.07 -25.24 13.45
C SER A 588 3.03 -25.58 14.93
N SER A 589 3.22 -26.85 15.29
CA SER A 589 3.13 -27.35 16.67
C SER A 589 4.27 -26.90 17.61
N ASN A 590 4.90 -25.73 17.41
CA ASN A 590 5.54 -24.85 18.43
C ASN A 590 6.71 -23.95 17.94
N GLU A 591 7.09 -23.85 16.65
CA GLU A 591 8.25 -23.00 16.27
C GLU A 591 8.10 -22.23 14.94
N LYS A 592 8.73 -21.04 14.88
CA LYS A 592 8.92 -20.23 13.65
C LYS A 592 9.69 -21.05 12.62
N THR A 593 9.28 -21.03 11.36
CA THR A 593 10.10 -21.59 10.28
C THR A 593 11.43 -20.84 10.21
N ILE A 594 12.50 -21.47 10.68
CA ILE A 594 13.85 -20.91 10.61
C ILE A 594 14.26 -20.94 9.14
N SER A 595 14.38 -19.75 8.53
CA SER A 595 15.07 -19.58 7.26
C SER A 595 16.51 -20.03 7.43
N GLN A 596 16.82 -21.28 7.09
CA GLN A 596 18.20 -21.75 6.98
C GLN A 596 18.78 -21.26 5.66
N GLN A 597 19.43 -20.09 5.66
CA GLN A 597 20.58 -19.82 4.81
C GLN A 597 21.52 -18.82 5.52
N PRO A 598 22.86 -18.94 5.31
CA PRO A 598 23.90 -18.26 6.09
C PRO A 598 23.99 -16.76 5.84
#